data_AF-T0ZT31-F1
#
_entry.id   AF-T0ZT31-F1
#
_cell.length_a   1.000
_cell.length_b   1.000
_cell.length_c   1.000
_cell.angle_alpha   90.00
_cell.angle_beta   90.00
_cell.angle_gamma   90.00
#
_symmetry.space_group_name_H-M   'P 1'
#
loop_
_entity.id
_entity.type
_entity.pdbx_description
1 polymer ?
#
loop_
_entity_poly.entity_id
_entity_poly.type
_entity_poly.pdbx_seq_one_letter_code
_entity_poly.pdbx_strand_id
1 'polypeptide(L)'
;MAARAAEAVWVEKYRPTSLDQMVGQEQIVPLLRSYAQQRSMPHLMFAGPPGTGKTTAALALARGLFGPSWRQNFLELNASDE
;
A
#
# COMPACT_ATOMS: atom_id res chain seq x y z
N MET A 1 4.77 -6.92 29.58
CA MET A 1 3.34 -7.14 29.26
C MET A 1 3.19 -7.24 27.75
N ALA A 2 3.06 -8.46 27.22
CA ALA A 2 2.77 -8.64 25.79
C ALA A 2 1.33 -8.19 25.54
N ALA A 3 1.15 -7.12 24.78
CA ALA A 3 -0.16 -6.72 24.30
C ALA A 3 -0.74 -7.92 23.53
N ARG A 4 -1.91 -8.42 23.95
CA ARG A 4 -2.71 -9.34 23.15
C ARG A 4 -2.81 -8.74 21.76
N ALA A 5 -2.24 -9.40 20.75
CA ALA A 5 -2.57 -9.09 19.37
C ALA A 5 -4.08 -9.29 19.27
N ALA A 6 -4.84 -8.19 19.29
CA ALA A 6 -6.25 -8.22 18.98
C ALA A 6 -6.38 -9.02 17.69
N GLU A 7 -7.27 -10.01 17.68
CA GLU A 7 -7.51 -10.87 16.53
C GLU A 7 -7.83 -9.96 15.34
N ALA A 8 -6.82 -9.69 14.51
CA ALA A 8 -6.94 -8.68 13.48
C ALA A 8 -8.00 -9.14 12.48
N VAL A 9 -8.95 -8.26 12.19
CA VAL A 9 -9.96 -8.47 11.15
C VAL A 9 -9.25 -8.98 9.90
N TRP A 10 -9.77 -10.04 9.27
CA TRP A 10 -9.08 -10.73 8.18
C TRP A 10 -8.67 -9.78 7.05
N VAL A 11 -9.46 -8.74 6.80
CA VAL A 11 -9.18 -7.68 5.84
C VAL A 11 -7.83 -6.99 6.12
N GLU A 12 -7.50 -6.72 7.38
CA GLU A 12 -6.20 -6.15 7.77
C GLU A 12 -5.12 -7.20 7.89
N LYS A 13 -5.46 -8.38 8.43
CA LYS A 13 -4.51 -9.49 8.61
C LYS A 13 -3.89 -9.96 7.29
N TYR A 14 -4.70 -10.01 6.23
CA TYR A 14 -4.29 -10.45 4.90
C TYR A 14 -4.14 -9.29 3.92
N ARG A 15 -4.12 -8.03 4.39
CA ARG A 15 -3.87 -6.88 3.53
C ARG A 15 -2.49 -7.03 2.87
N PRO A 16 -2.40 -7.02 1.52
CA PRO A 16 -1.13 -7.15 0.82
C PRO A 16 -0.09 -6.15 1.31
N THR A 17 1.12 -6.66 1.53
CA THR A 17 2.24 -5.89 2.08
C THR A 17 3.28 -5.48 1.04
N SER A 18 3.22 -6.08 -0.15
CA SER A 18 4.03 -5.76 -1.32
C SER A 18 3.17 -5.79 -2.59
N LEU A 19 3.68 -5.20 -3.68
CA LEU A 19 3.01 -5.20 -4.98
C LEU A 19 2.85 -6.62 -5.55
N ASP A 20 3.74 -7.56 -5.21
CA ASP A 20 3.67 -8.98 -5.63
C ASP A 20 2.50 -9.74 -5.02
N GLN A 21 2.00 -9.29 -3.86
CA GLN A 21 0.88 -9.92 -3.16
C GLN A 21 -0.48 -9.38 -3.64
N MET A 22 -0.49 -8.37 -4.52
CA MET A 22 -1.72 -7.83 -5.09
C MET A 22 -2.25 -8.74 -6.20
N VAL A 23 -3.54 -9.03 -6.15
CA VAL A 23 -4.22 -9.91 -7.10
C VAL A 23 -5.22 -9.09 -7.93
N GLY A 24 -5.41 -9.45 -9.21
CA GLY A 24 -6.40 -8.82 -10.09
C GLY A 24 -6.01 -7.45 -10.66
N GLN A 25 -4.75 -7.02 -10.48
CA GLN A 25 -4.23 -5.71 -10.93
C GLN A 25 -3.05 -5.88 -11.91
N GLU A 26 -3.20 -6.79 -12.89
CA GLU A 26 -2.11 -7.25 -13.78
C GLU A 26 -1.46 -6.15 -14.62
N GLN A 27 -2.21 -5.10 -14.98
CA GLN A 27 -1.68 -3.97 -15.75
C GLN A 27 -1.02 -2.91 -14.88
N ILE A 28 -1.49 -2.73 -13.64
CA ILE A 28 -1.04 -1.66 -12.75
C ILE A 28 0.18 -2.08 -11.94
N VAL A 29 0.22 -3.33 -11.46
CA VAL A 29 1.33 -3.85 -10.64
C VAL A 29 2.70 -3.71 -11.34
N PRO A 30 2.87 -4.06 -12.63
CA PRO A 30 4.14 -3.88 -13.33
C PRO A 30 4.57 -2.40 -13.42
N LEU A 31 3.61 -1.49 -13.65
CA LEU A 31 3.86 -0.06 -13.72
C LEU A 31 4.36 0.48 -12.38
N LEU A 32 3.65 0.18 -11.29
CA LEU A 32 4.04 0.60 -9.93
C LEU A 32 5.40 0.00 -9.53
N ARG A 33 5.71 -1.23 -9.97
CA ARG A 33 7.02 -1.84 -9.76
C ARG A 33 8.13 -1.05 -10.47
N SER A 34 7.90 -0.63 -11.71
CA SER A 34 8.85 0.19 -12.45
C SER A 34 9.16 1.49 -11.71
N TYR A 35 8.14 2.16 -11.16
CA TYR A 35 8.33 3.37 -10.37
C TYR A 35 9.13 3.12 -9.08
N ALA A 36 8.83 2.03 -8.37
CA ALA A 36 9.58 1.64 -7.18
C ALA A 36 11.06 1.38 -7.50
N GLN A 37 11.36 0.67 -8.59
CA GLN A 37 12.72 0.34 -9.03
C GLN A 37 13.50 1.58 -9.47
N GLN A 38 12.86 2.49 -10.18
CA GLN A 38 13.48 3.73 -10.65
C GLN A 38 13.61 4.78 -9.55
N ARG A 39 12.99 4.56 -8.38
CA ARG A 39 12.87 5.54 -7.28
C ARG A 39 12.36 6.90 -7.76
N SER A 40 11.50 6.86 -8.76
CA SER A 40 10.91 8.03 -9.40
C SER A 40 9.49 7.68 -9.79
N MET A 41 8.55 8.53 -9.36
CA MET A 41 7.14 8.37 -9.67
C MET A 41 6.51 9.75 -9.88
N PRO A 42 5.57 9.88 -10.82
CA PRO A 42 4.74 11.08 -10.89
C PRO A 42 3.76 11.11 -9.70
N HIS A 43 2.97 12.19 -9.62
CA HIS A 43 1.78 12.16 -8.78
C HIS A 43 0.77 11.14 -9.34
N LEU A 44 0.25 10.27 -8.48
CA LEU A 44 -0.63 9.18 -8.86
C LEU A 44 -2.03 9.39 -8.28
N MET A 45 -3.05 9.11 -9.08
CA MET A 45 -4.44 9.04 -8.63
C MET A 45 -4.94 7.60 -8.78
N PHE A 46 -5.25 6.96 -7.66
CA PHE A 46 -5.86 5.64 -7.66
C PHE A 46 -7.39 5.77 -7.71
N ALA A 47 -8.01 5.34 -8.80
CA ALA A 47 -9.45 5.39 -9.00
C ALA A 47 -10.03 3.98 -9.22
N GLY A 48 -11.25 3.76 -8.72
CA GLY A 48 -11.96 2.49 -8.87
C GLY A 48 -12.91 2.17 -7.72
N PRO A 49 -13.70 1.08 -7.82
CA PRO A 49 -14.69 0.68 -6.81
C PRO A 49 -14.08 0.48 -5.40
N PRO A 50 -14.88 0.56 -4.32
CA PRO A 50 -14.42 0.26 -2.97
C PRO A 50 -13.89 -1.19 -2.87
N GLY A 51 -12.89 -1.44 -2.02
CA GLY A 51 -12.34 -2.77 -1.79
C GLY A 51 -11.40 -3.33 -2.88
N THR A 52 -11.08 -2.58 -3.92
CA THR A 52 -10.23 -3.04 -5.05
C THR A 52 -8.71 -2.89 -4.85
N GLY A 53 -8.28 -2.48 -3.65
CA GLY A 53 -6.87 -2.39 -3.30
C GLY A 53 -6.17 -1.06 -3.56
N LYS A 54 -6.91 0.04 -3.75
CA LYS A 54 -6.34 1.39 -3.98
C LYS A 54 -5.38 1.85 -2.87
N THR A 55 -5.87 1.90 -1.62
CA THR A 55 -5.05 2.26 -0.45
C THR A 55 -3.90 1.28 -0.26
N THR A 56 -4.16 -0.01 -0.47
CA THR A 56 -3.14 -1.07 -0.40
C THR A 56 -2.03 -0.86 -1.44
N ALA A 57 -2.37 -0.46 -2.67
CA ALA A 57 -1.39 -0.18 -3.73
C ALA A 57 -0.46 0.99 -3.37
N ALA A 58 -1.03 2.08 -2.83
CA ALA A 58 -0.26 3.23 -2.36
C ALA A 58 0.74 2.84 -1.25
N LEU A 59 0.27 2.08 -0.24
CA LEU A 59 1.11 1.59 0.85
C LEU A 59 2.20 0.62 0.37
N ALA A 60 1.84 -0.31 -0.51
CA ALA A 60 2.78 -1.27 -1.07
C ALA A 60 3.85 -0.58 -1.93
N LEU A 61 3.48 0.44 -2.72
CA LEU A 61 4.41 1.27 -3.48
C LEU A 61 5.36 2.04 -2.55
N ALA A 62 4.85 2.69 -1.50
CA ALA A 62 5.67 3.41 -0.52
C ALA A 62 6.70 2.48 0.15
N ARG A 63 6.29 1.25 0.50
CA ARG A 63 7.20 0.21 1.01
C ARG A 63 8.25 -0.19 -0.01
N GLY A 64 7.89 -0.31 -1.29
CA GLY A 64 8.83 -0.59 -2.37
C GLY A 64 9.86 0.52 -2.58
N LEU A 65 9.45 1.79 -2.47
CA LEU A 65 10.31 2.95 -2.66
C LEU A 65 11.30 3.16 -1.50
N PHE A 66 10.80 3.09 -0.27
CA PHE A 66 11.54 3.50 0.92
C PHE A 66 12.01 2.31 1.79
N GLY A 67 11.55 1.09 1.51
CA GLY A 67 11.97 -0.09 2.26
C GLY A 67 11.64 0.03 3.76
N PRO A 68 12.56 -0.36 4.67
CA PRO A 68 12.31 -0.33 6.11
C PRO A 68 11.96 1.05 6.69
N SER A 69 12.39 2.14 6.06
CA SER A 69 12.13 3.52 6.51
C SER A 69 10.85 4.12 5.94
N TRP A 70 9.98 3.35 5.27
CA TRP A 70 8.77 3.86 4.61
C TRP A 70 7.86 4.67 5.54
N ARG A 71 7.70 4.26 6.80
CA ARG A 71 6.86 4.98 7.77
C ARG A 71 7.32 6.40 8.06
N GLN A 72 8.62 6.68 7.93
CA GLN A 72 9.17 8.03 8.15
C GLN A 72 8.99 8.93 6.93
N ASN A 73 8.70 8.34 5.76
CA ASN A 73 8.63 9.01 4.47
C ASN A 73 7.22 8.93 3.84
N PHE A 74 6.23 8.50 4.63
CA PHE A 74 4.85 8.32 4.19
C PHE A 74 3.91 8.98 5.18
N LEU A 75 3.10 9.93 4.69
CA LEU A 75 2.04 10.57 5.43
C LEU A 75 0.70 10.13 4.82
N GLU A 76 -0.13 9.49 5.63
CA GLU A 76 -1.51 9.16 5.27
C GLU A 76 -2.41 10.23 5.88
N LEU A 77 -3.23 10.88 5.05
CA LEU A 77 -4.27 11.79 5.50
C LEU A 77 -5.59 11.21 5.00
N ASN A 78 -6.44 10.78 5.92
CA ASN A 78 -7.76 10.25 5.58
C ASN A 78 -8.85 11.29 5.86
N ALA A 79 -9.97 11.18 5.15
CA ALA A 79 -11.11 12.07 5.30
C ALA A 79 -11.83 11.97 6.67
N SER A 80 -11.46 10.97 7.49
CA SER A 80 -11.97 10.78 8.85
C SER A 80 -11.05 11.34 9.93
N ASP A 81 -9.87 11.85 9.55
CA ASP A 81 -8.89 12.40 10.50
C ASP A 81 -9.15 13.90 10.79
N GLU A 82 -10.24 14.45 10.24
CA GLU A 82 -10.94 15.68 10.63
C GLU A 82 -12.31 15.33 11.25
#